data_AF-A0A506X777-F1
#
_entry.id   AF-A0A506X777-F1
#
_cell.length_a   1.000
_cell.length_b   1.000
_cell.length_c   1.000
_cell.angle_alpha   90.00
_cell.angle_beta   90.00
_cell.angle_gamma   90.00
#
_symmetry.space_group_name_H-M   'P 1'
#
loop_
_entity.id
_entity.type
_entity.pdbx_description
1 polymer ?
#
loop_
_entity_poly.entity_id
_entity_poly.type
_entity_poly.pdbx_seq_one_letter_code
_entity_poly.pdbx_strand_id
1 'polypeptide(L)' 'ITGANVDGKHVFGLVAGRDFTLDGTVEIAEVRAGDPAPDGSGPVELARGMEIGHVFQLGRKYAEALGLKVLDENGKL' A
#
# COMPACT_ATOMS: atom_id res chain seq x y z
N ILE A 1 -16.68 2.05 17.12
CA ILE A 1 -16.63 3.34 17.84
C ILE A 1 -15.70 4.24 17.05
N THR A 2 -16.08 5.49 16.84
CA THR A 2 -15.22 6.51 16.22
C THR A 2 -15.23 7.77 17.06
N GLY A 3 -14.32 8.71 16.78
CA GLY A 3 -14.49 10.08 17.25
C GLY A 3 -15.76 10.70 16.67
N ALA A 4 -16.38 11.61 17.42
CA ALA A 4 -17.58 12.34 17.00
C ALA A 4 -17.27 13.69 16.31
N ASN A 5 -16.00 13.98 16.02
CA ASN A 5 -15.51 15.29 15.58
C ASN A 5 -15.89 16.44 16.54
N VAL A 6 -16.12 16.11 17.80
CA VAL A 6 -16.35 17.04 18.92
C VAL A 6 -15.47 16.57 20.06
N ASP A 7 -14.75 17.52 20.67
CA ASP A 7 -13.82 17.21 21.76
C ASP A 7 -14.47 16.41 22.88
N GLY A 8 -13.75 15.41 23.39
CA GLY A 8 -14.20 14.50 24.44
C GLY A 8 -15.39 13.59 24.08
N LYS A 9 -15.84 13.53 22.82
CA LYS A 9 -17.02 12.74 22.41
C LYS A 9 -16.73 11.68 21.37
N HIS A 10 -17.49 10.59 21.45
CA HIS A 10 -17.41 9.44 20.55
C HIS A 10 -18.80 9.07 20.02
N VAL A 11 -18.83 8.48 18.83
CA VAL A 11 -20.04 7.85 18.30
C VAL A 11 -19.98 6.35 18.57
N PHE A 12 -20.98 5.85 19.28
CA PHE A 12 -21.22 4.42 19.46
C PHE A 12 -22.23 3.92 18.41
N GLY A 13 -21.99 2.73 17.87
CA GLY A 13 -22.89 2.13 16.87
C GLY A 13 -22.86 2.79 15.49
N LEU A 14 -21.78 3.50 15.12
CA LEU A 14 -21.57 4.00 13.76
C LEU A 14 -21.40 2.83 12.78
N VAL A 15 -22.11 2.86 11.65
CA VAL A 15 -22.15 1.81 10.63
C VAL A 15 -21.80 2.39 9.25
N ALA A 16 -20.77 1.83 8.62
CA ALA A 16 -20.41 2.14 7.24
C ALA A 16 -21.57 1.76 6.28
N GLY A 17 -21.86 2.62 5.31
CA GLY A 17 -22.98 2.47 4.37
C GLY A 17 -24.32 3.01 4.90
N ARG A 18 -24.53 3.08 6.21
CA ARG A 18 -25.71 3.74 6.82
C ARG A 18 -25.41 5.18 7.21
N ASP A 19 -24.32 5.41 7.94
CA ASP A 19 -23.99 6.71 8.54
C ASP A 19 -22.92 7.48 7.78
N PHE A 20 -22.11 6.79 6.97
CA PHE A 20 -21.11 7.39 6.09
C PHE A 20 -20.82 6.49 4.88
N THR A 21 -20.31 7.08 3.80
CA THR A 21 -19.89 6.39 2.59
C THR A 21 -18.37 6.39 2.46
N LEU A 22 -17.82 5.32 1.91
CA LEU A 22 -16.38 5.18 1.65
C LEU A 22 -16.09 5.63 0.21
N ASP A 23 -15.00 6.37 0.00
CA ASP A 23 -14.50 6.67 -1.34
C ASP A 23 -13.78 5.46 -1.97
N GLY A 24 -13.30 4.53 -1.13
CA GLY A 24 -12.64 3.30 -1.54
C GLY A 24 -12.02 2.56 -0.35
N THR A 25 -11.38 1.43 -0.64
CA THR A 25 -10.64 0.63 0.33
C THR A 25 -9.20 0.48 -0.14
N VAL A 26 -8.26 0.57 0.80
CA VAL A 26 -6.82 0.40 0.57
C VAL A 26 -6.21 -0.47 1.66
N GLU A 27 -5.13 -1.16 1.35
CA GLU A 27 -4.34 -1.93 2.32
C GLU A 27 -3.35 -1.00 3.03
N ILE A 28 -3.62 -0.70 4.30
CA ILE A 28 -2.83 0.26 5.10
C ILE A 28 -2.45 -0.25 6.49
N ALA A 29 -2.97 -1.41 6.89
CA ALA A 29 -2.63 -2.01 8.17
C ALA A 29 -1.27 -2.71 8.10
N GLU A 30 -0.50 -2.64 9.18
CA GLU A 30 0.69 -3.48 9.33
C GLU A 30 0.28 -4.95 9.52
N VAL A 31 0.96 -5.84 8.81
CA VAL A 31 0.81 -7.29 8.94
C VAL A 31 1.28 -7.75 10.32
N ARG A 32 0.53 -8.63 10.96
CA ARG A 32 0.85 -9.23 12.26
C ARG A 32 1.14 -10.73 12.11
N ALA A 33 1.92 -11.26 13.04
CA ALA A 33 2.13 -12.71 13.12
C ALA A 33 0.78 -13.42 13.28
N GLY A 34 0.54 -14.44 12.45
CA GLY A 34 -0.73 -15.17 12.41
C GLY A 34 -1.75 -14.66 11.40
N ASP A 35 -1.55 -13.49 10.78
CA ASP A 35 -2.41 -13.02 9.69
C ASP A 35 -2.31 -13.97 8.48
N PRO A 36 -3.39 -14.15 7.69
CA PRO A 36 -3.35 -15.01 6.52
C PRO A 36 -2.41 -14.44 5.44
N ALA A 37 -1.55 -15.29 4.89
CA ALA A 37 -0.73 -14.93 3.75
C ALA A 37 -1.58 -14.61 2.51
N PRO A 38 -1.21 -13.60 1.72
CA PRO A 38 -2.00 -13.17 0.55
C PRO A 38 -2.04 -14.23 -0.57
N ASP A 39 -1.12 -15.19 -0.56
CA ASP A 39 -1.08 -16.31 -1.52
C ASP A 39 -1.86 -17.55 -1.04
N GLY A 40 -2.44 -17.50 0.16
CA GLY A 40 -3.20 -18.61 0.74
C GLY A 40 -2.34 -19.74 1.33
N SER A 41 -1.02 -19.57 1.45
CA SER A 41 -0.11 -20.59 2.01
C SER A 41 -0.31 -20.88 3.50
N GLY A 42 -1.03 -20.00 4.22
CA GLY A 42 -1.31 -20.14 5.64
C GLY A 42 -0.95 -18.87 6.43
N PRO A 43 -0.96 -18.93 7.77
CA PRO A 43 -0.59 -17.80 8.62
C PRO A 43 0.87 -17.38 8.45
N VAL A 44 1.15 -16.08 8.42
CA VAL A 44 2.51 -15.53 8.31
C VAL A 44 3.26 -15.54 9.65
N GLU A 45 4.57 -15.74 9.58
CA GLU A 45 5.50 -15.57 10.71
C GLU A 45 6.35 -14.31 10.51
N LEU A 46 6.69 -13.63 11.62
CA LEU A 46 7.55 -12.45 11.59
C LEU A 46 8.94 -12.80 12.10
N ALA A 47 9.97 -12.44 11.34
CA ALA A 47 11.37 -12.61 11.69
C ALA A 47 12.15 -11.30 11.55
N ARG A 48 13.26 -11.17 12.28
CA ARG A 48 14.18 -10.03 12.16
C ARG A 48 15.32 -10.36 11.22
N GLY A 49 15.64 -9.46 10.31
CA GLY A 49 16.78 -9.56 9.40
C GLY A 49 17.46 -8.21 9.22
N MET A 50 18.71 -8.23 8.75
CA MET A 50 19.45 -7.04 8.33
C MET A 50 19.52 -7.03 6.81
N GLU A 51 19.08 -5.94 6.18
CA GLU A 51 19.18 -5.75 4.75
C GLU A 51 20.65 -5.50 4.36
N ILE A 52 21.21 -6.33 3.47
CA ILE A 52 22.61 -6.22 3.00
C ILE A 52 22.72 -5.67 1.57
N GLY A 53 21.60 -5.51 0.88
CA GLY A 53 21.54 -5.01 -0.49
C GLY A 53 20.12 -5.09 -1.05
N HIS A 54 19.85 -4.25 -2.05
CA HIS A 54 18.51 -4.14 -2.66
C HIS A 54 18.64 -4.05 -4.18
N VAL A 55 17.84 -4.84 -4.90
CA VAL A 55 17.70 -4.75 -6.35
C VAL A 55 16.33 -4.16 -6.67
N PHE A 56 16.31 -3.08 -7.47
CA PHE A 56 15.08 -2.44 -7.93
C PHE A 56 15.00 -2.42 -9.44
N GLN A 57 13.80 -2.67 -9.98
CA GLN A 57 13.46 -2.28 -11.34
C GLN A 57 12.95 -0.84 -11.33
N LEU A 58 13.85 0.11 -11.61
CA LEU A 58 13.51 1.55 -11.59
C LEU A 58 12.62 1.98 -12.77
N GLY A 59 12.43 1.10 -13.75
CA GLY A 59 11.72 1.40 -14.98
C GLY A 59 12.31 2.62 -15.68
N ARG A 60 11.43 3.49 -16.19
CA ARG A 60 11.82 4.70 -16.94
C ARG A 60 11.82 5.97 -16.09
N LYS A 61 11.57 5.89 -14.78
CA LYS A 61 11.40 7.04 -13.88
C LYS A 61 12.47 8.11 -14.07
N TYR A 62 13.74 7.70 -14.07
CA TYR A 62 14.87 8.63 -14.23
C TYR A 62 15.16 8.97 -15.70
N ALA A 63 14.95 8.02 -16.61
CA ALA A 63 15.11 8.28 -18.03
C ALA A 63 14.15 9.38 -18.52
N GLU A 64 12.90 9.35 -18.07
CA GLU A 64 11.89 10.38 -18.35
C GLU A 64 12.24 11.72 -17.70
N ALA A 65 12.63 11.71 -16.42
CA ALA A 65 12.99 12.93 -15.70
C ALA A 65 14.24 13.63 -16.28
N LEU A 66 15.19 12.86 -16.82
CA LEU A 66 16.45 13.37 -17.36
C LEU A 66 16.45 13.49 -18.90
N GLY A 67 15.34 13.16 -19.58
CA GLY A 67 15.24 13.21 -21.03
C GLY A 67 16.15 12.22 -21.76
N LEU A 68 16.54 11.11 -21.11
CA LEU A 68 17.38 10.08 -21.70
C LEU A 68 16.53 9.17 -22.60
N LYS A 69 16.74 9.28 -23.91
CA LYS A 69 16.00 8.53 -24.93
C LYS A 69 16.94 7.81 -25.87
N VAL A 70 16.47 6.68 -26.40
CA VAL A 70 17.14 5.91 -27.45
C VAL A 70 16.10 5.56 -28.50
N LEU A 71 16.53 5.39 -29.76
CA LEU A 71 15.63 4.91 -30.80
C LEU A 71 15.26 3.45 -30.54
N ASP A 72 13.99 3.11 -30.70
CA ASP A 72 13.54 1.74 -30.75
C ASP A 72 13.89 1.08 -32.08
N GLU A 73 13.54 -0.20 -32.22
CA GLU A 73 13.81 -1.01 -33.42
C GLU A 73 13.16 -0.46 -34.71
N ASN A 74 12.15 0.41 -34.60
CA ASN A 74 11.45 1.04 -35.71
C ASN A 74 11.95 2.46 -35.99
N GLY A 75 13.00 2.92 -35.30
CA GLY A 75 13.54 4.26 -35.44
C GLY A 75 12.71 5.35 -34.77
N LYS A 76 11.87 4.99 -33.78
CA LYS A 76 11.07 5.95 -33.01
C LYS A 76 11.72 6.23 -31.65
N LEU A 77 11.67 7.49 -31.21
CA LEU A 77 12.05 7.93 -29.86
C LEU A 77 10.98 7.64 -28.80
#